data_AF-A0A920TWV4-F1
#
_entry.id   AF-A0A920TWV4-F1
#
_cell.length_a   1.000
_cell.length_b   1.000
_cell.length_c   1.000
_cell.angle_alpha   90.00
_cell.angle_beta   90.00
_cell.angle_gamma   90.00
#
_symmetry.space_group_name_H-M   'P 1'
#
loop_
_entity.id
_entity.type
_entity.pdbx_description
1 polymer ?
#
loop_
_entity_poly.entity_id
_entity_poly.type
_entity_poly.pdbx_seq_one_letter_code
_entity_poly.pdbx_strand_id
1 'polypeptide(L)'
;MSFALARQKGSVTRWDDFRSQRNKRQKRGNILSKNLSSKPRFGVWIRTLAELTSKLFLAGVFGYLFFVGYNFLLSSPRFHIQNVSFNGNQVLTNSEILEWLGSLKGKNLFAINLVELNQRLLEHPWVKSSSLQRKFPKSKRY
;
A
#
# COMPACT_ATOMS: atom_id res chain seq x y z
N MET A 1 -14.67 -66.15 -99.40
CA MET A 1 -14.11 -64.81 -99.15
C MET A 1 -14.01 -64.61 -97.64
N SER A 2 -12.78 -64.50 -97.15
CA SER A 2 -12.39 -64.35 -95.75
C SER A 2 -12.18 -62.87 -95.41
N PHE A 3 -12.66 -62.42 -94.25
CA PHE A 3 -12.21 -61.16 -93.66
C PHE A 3 -11.91 -61.38 -92.19
N ALA A 4 -10.61 -61.46 -91.90
CA ALA A 4 -10.08 -61.33 -90.55
C ALA A 4 -10.20 -59.87 -90.12
N LEU A 5 -10.85 -59.63 -88.98
CA LEU A 5 -10.86 -58.32 -88.33
C LEU A 5 -9.88 -58.36 -87.16
N ALA A 6 -8.64 -57.94 -87.45
CA ALA A 6 -7.70 -57.52 -86.42
C ALA A 6 -8.20 -56.21 -85.81
N ARG A 7 -8.74 -56.24 -84.59
CA ARG A 7 -9.10 -55.03 -83.86
C ARG A 7 -8.02 -54.69 -82.83
N GLN A 8 -7.32 -53.64 -83.18
CA GLN A 8 -6.26 -52.96 -82.47
C GLN A 8 -6.66 -52.52 -81.05
N LYS A 9 -5.77 -52.81 -80.10
CA LYS A 9 -5.80 -52.40 -78.68
C LYS A 9 -5.58 -50.88 -78.59
N GLY A 10 -6.60 -50.15 -78.13
CA GLY A 10 -6.56 -48.70 -77.90
C GLY A 10 -6.76 -48.37 -76.43
N SER A 11 -5.89 -47.50 -75.90
CA SER A 11 -5.66 -47.14 -74.49
C SER A 11 -6.90 -46.67 -73.69
N VAL A 12 -7.31 -47.45 -72.69
CA VAL A 12 -8.39 -47.10 -71.75
C VAL A 12 -7.88 -46.40 -70.48
N THR A 13 -6.57 -46.27 -70.27
CA THR A 13 -6.02 -45.87 -68.95
C THR A 13 -5.66 -44.38 -68.78
N ARG A 14 -6.16 -43.45 -69.62
CA ARG A 14 -5.73 -42.04 -69.55
C ARG A 14 -6.74 -41.06 -68.93
N TRP A 15 -7.95 -41.51 -68.57
CA TRP A 15 -9.00 -40.62 -68.05
C TRP A 15 -9.20 -40.67 -66.52
N ASP A 16 -8.68 -41.68 -65.82
CA ASP A 16 -8.87 -41.83 -64.37
C ASP A 16 -7.94 -40.95 -63.51
N ASP A 17 -6.82 -40.47 -64.05
CA ASP A 17 -5.86 -39.66 -63.28
C ASP A 17 -6.32 -38.22 -63.04
N PHE A 18 -7.25 -37.69 -63.85
CA PHE A 18 -7.64 -36.28 -63.77
C PHE A 18 -8.75 -35.96 -62.75
N ARG A 19 -9.43 -36.97 -62.18
CA ARG A 19 -10.42 -36.72 -61.10
C ARG A 19 -9.81 -36.72 -59.69
N SER A 20 -8.62 -37.28 -59.49
CA SER A 20 -8.05 -37.45 -58.14
C SER A 20 -7.33 -36.21 -57.59
N GLN A 21 -7.04 -35.20 -58.43
CA GLN A 21 -6.30 -34.00 -58.01
C GLN A 21 -7.17 -32.89 -57.40
N ARG A 22 -8.50 -32.88 -57.59
CA ARG A 22 -9.37 -31.85 -56.96
C ARG A 22 -9.60 -32.07 -55.47
N ASN A 23 -9.50 -33.31 -54.97
CA ASN A 23 -9.74 -33.62 -53.55
C ASN A 23 -8.50 -33.50 -52.64
N LYS A 24 -7.31 -33.18 -53.19
CA LYS A 24 -6.09 -33.01 -52.37
C LYS A 24 -5.84 -31.58 -51.90
N ARG A 25 -6.56 -30.58 -52.42
CA ARG A 25 -6.44 -29.18 -51.95
C ARG A 25 -7.28 -28.85 -50.71
N GLN A 26 -8.26 -29.69 -50.34
CA GLN A 26 -9.08 -29.49 -49.15
C GLN A 26 -8.42 -29.99 -47.84
N LYS A 27 -7.32 -30.76 -47.93
CA LYS A 27 -6.55 -31.27 -46.77
C LYS A 27 -5.37 -30.36 -46.35
N ARG A 28 -5.34 -29.10 -46.79
CA ARG A 28 -4.29 -28.12 -46.47
C ARG A 28 -4.84 -26.78 -45.99
N GLY A 29 -5.95 -26.81 -45.26
CA GLY A 29 -6.66 -25.62 -44.77
C GLY A 29 -6.95 -25.57 -43.26
N ASN A 30 -6.55 -26.57 -42.46
CA ASN A 30 -6.93 -26.65 -41.03
C ASN A 30 -5.73 -26.72 -40.06
N ILE A 31 -4.56 -26.17 -40.43
CA ILE A 31 -3.38 -26.09 -39.51
C ILE A 31 -3.21 -24.67 -38.96
N LEU A 32 -4.17 -23.78 -39.19
CA LEU A 32 -4.07 -22.35 -38.83
C LEU A 32 -5.39 -21.80 -38.30
N SER A 33 -5.94 -22.44 -37.26
CA SER A 33 -6.79 -21.71 -36.30
C SER A 33 -6.19 -21.87 -34.92
N LYS A 34 -5.23 -20.98 -34.66
CA LYS A 34 -4.85 -20.55 -33.32
C LYS A 34 -6.13 -20.14 -32.58
N ASN A 35 -6.60 -20.99 -31.69
CA ASN A 35 -7.25 -20.48 -30.51
C ASN A 35 -6.83 -21.38 -29.36
N LEU A 36 -5.69 -21.03 -28.76
CA LEU A 36 -5.47 -21.34 -27.36
C LEU A 36 -6.58 -20.61 -26.61
N SER A 37 -7.76 -21.23 -26.51
CA SER A 37 -8.74 -20.88 -25.50
C SER A 37 -8.22 -21.42 -24.17
N SER A 38 -7.03 -20.99 -23.76
CA SER A 38 -6.67 -20.95 -22.35
C SER A 38 -7.60 -19.91 -21.76
N LYS A 39 -8.79 -20.35 -21.35
CA LYS A 39 -9.77 -19.55 -20.61
C LYS A 39 -8.97 -18.92 -19.46
N PRO A 40 -8.61 -17.64 -19.56
CA PRO A 40 -7.61 -17.14 -18.65
C PRO A 40 -8.28 -17.15 -17.28
N ARG A 41 -7.55 -17.61 -16.27
CA ARG A 41 -7.99 -17.52 -14.85
C ARG A 41 -8.06 -16.06 -14.38
N PHE A 42 -8.30 -15.11 -15.30
CA PHE A 42 -8.46 -13.68 -15.10
C PHE A 42 -9.47 -13.41 -13.98
N GLY A 43 -10.57 -14.15 -13.87
CA GLY A 43 -11.51 -13.98 -12.76
C GLY A 43 -10.92 -14.30 -11.39
N VAL A 44 -10.05 -15.32 -11.29
CA VAL A 44 -9.34 -15.64 -10.04
C VAL A 44 -8.25 -14.60 -9.77
N TRP A 45 -7.53 -14.17 -10.80
CA TRP A 45 -6.47 -13.17 -10.67
C TRP A 45 -7.00 -11.77 -10.30
N ILE A 46 -8.13 -11.37 -10.89
CA ILE A 46 -8.87 -10.14 -10.53
C ILE A 46 -9.37 -10.23 -9.10
N ARG A 47 -9.90 -11.38 -8.65
CA ARG A 47 -10.33 -11.57 -7.26
C ARG A 47 -9.17 -11.44 -6.28
N THR A 48 -8.04 -12.11 -6.53
CA THR A 48 -6.85 -12.00 -5.68
C THR A 48 -6.29 -10.58 -5.65
N LEU A 49 -6.35 -9.87 -6.78
CA LEU A 49 -5.90 -8.49 -6.86
C LEU A 49 -6.86 -7.57 -6.09
N ALA A 50 -8.17 -7.76 -6.23
CA ALA A 50 -9.20 -7.00 -5.50
C ALA A 50 -9.12 -7.21 -3.98
N GLU A 51 -8.82 -8.43 -3.52
CA GLU A 51 -8.62 -8.73 -2.10
C GLU A 51 -7.37 -8.03 -1.54
N LEU A 52 -6.26 -8.05 -2.28
CA LEU A 52 -5.03 -7.37 -1.90
C LEU A 52 -5.21 -5.85 -1.87
N THR A 53 -5.85 -5.28 -2.90
CA THR A 53 -6.10 -3.83 -2.95
C THR A 53 -7.05 -3.39 -1.87
N SER A 54 -8.09 -4.17 -1.56
CA SER A 54 -9.00 -3.89 -0.43
C SER A 54 -8.26 -3.87 0.91
N LYS A 55 -7.38 -4.84 1.16
CA LYS A 55 -6.58 -4.88 2.40
C LYS A 55 -5.60 -3.70 2.50
N LEU A 56 -4.92 -3.37 1.40
CA LEU A 56 -4.02 -2.22 1.34
C LEU A 56 -4.77 -0.90 1.52
N PHE A 57 -5.94 -0.76 0.91
CA PHE A 57 -6.80 0.40 1.09
C PHE A 57 -7.21 0.57 2.55
N LEU A 58 -7.65 -0.52 3.18
CA LEU A 58 -8.04 -0.50 4.59
C LEU A 58 -6.86 -0.13 5.50
N ALA A 59 -5.68 -0.71 5.27
CA ALA A 59 -4.46 -0.35 5.99
C ALA A 59 -4.08 1.12 5.79
N GLY A 60 -4.21 1.64 4.56
CA GLY A 60 -3.98 3.05 4.26
C GLY A 60 -4.95 3.98 4.98
N VAL A 61 -6.24 3.63 5.02
CA VAL A 61 -7.27 4.38 5.76
C VAL A 61 -6.93 4.40 7.26
N PHE A 62 -6.62 3.26 7.86
CA PHE A 62 -6.24 3.20 9.27
C PHE A 62 -4.97 4.02 9.56
N GLY A 63 -3.95 3.91 8.72
CA GLY A 63 -2.73 4.71 8.84
C GLY A 63 -3.02 6.21 8.75
N TYR A 64 -3.89 6.62 7.82
CA TYR A 64 -4.29 8.01 7.67
C TYR A 64 -5.10 8.53 8.86
N LEU A 65 -6.09 7.77 9.36
CA LEU A 65 -6.85 8.13 10.56
C LEU A 65 -5.94 8.27 11.76
N PHE A 66 -5.00 7.34 11.95
CA PHE A 66 -4.04 7.41 13.04
C PHE A 66 -3.15 8.65 12.91
N PHE A 67 -2.63 8.94 11.71
CA PHE A 67 -1.82 10.12 11.45
C PHE A 67 -2.59 11.41 11.73
N VAL A 68 -3.82 11.56 11.21
CA VAL A 68 -4.65 12.73 11.45
C VAL A 68 -5.01 12.87 12.92
N GLY A 69 -5.41 11.77 13.58
CA GLY A 69 -5.72 11.77 15.02
C GLY A 69 -4.52 12.17 15.86
N TYR A 70 -3.33 11.66 15.55
CA TYR A 70 -2.08 12.02 16.23
C TYR A 70 -1.75 13.50 16.06
N ASN A 71 -1.82 14.02 14.82
CA ASN A 71 -1.61 15.45 14.55
C ASN A 71 -2.66 16.34 15.21
N PHE A 72 -3.92 15.88 15.28
CA PHE A 72 -4.99 16.60 15.95
C PHE A 72 -4.76 16.69 17.46
N LEU A 73 -4.31 15.61 18.10
CA LEU A 73 -3.95 15.61 19.52
C LEU A 73 -2.78 16.56 19.81
N LEU A 74 -1.78 16.62 18.92
CA LEU A 74 -0.63 17.51 19.01
C LEU A 74 -0.95 18.98 18.68
N SER A 75 -1.93 19.24 17.82
CA SER A 75 -2.34 20.60 17.44
C SER A 75 -3.49 21.14 18.28
N SER A 76 -4.10 20.31 19.15
CA SER A 76 -5.28 20.74 19.90
C SER A 76 -4.91 21.81 20.94
N PRO A 77 -5.55 23.00 20.88
CA PRO A 77 -5.26 24.10 21.81
C PRO A 77 -5.54 23.77 23.28
N ARG A 78 -6.37 22.74 23.55
CA ARG A 78 -6.72 22.31 24.90
C ARG A 78 -5.54 21.69 25.66
N PHE A 79 -4.55 21.16 24.95
CA PHE A 79 -3.36 20.55 25.53
C PHE A 79 -2.14 21.49 25.50
N HIS A 80 -2.32 22.76 25.15
CA HIS A 80 -1.26 23.74 25.29
C HIS A 80 -0.92 23.99 26.76
N ILE A 81 0.37 24.04 27.06
CA ILE A 81 0.86 24.33 28.40
C ILE A 81 0.56 25.80 28.72
N GLN A 82 -0.38 26.04 29.63
CA GLN A 82 -0.76 27.38 30.09
C GLN A 82 0.00 27.77 31.36
N ASN A 83 0.09 26.85 32.33
CA ASN A 83 0.71 27.07 33.62
C ASN A 83 1.77 26.02 33.89
N VAL A 84 2.94 26.47 34.35
CA VAL A 84 4.02 25.63 34.85
C VAL A 84 4.23 26.01 36.30
N SER A 85 4.17 25.02 37.19
CA SER A 85 4.47 25.22 38.61
C SER A 85 5.70 24.43 39.00
N PHE A 86 6.58 25.08 39.75
CA PHE A 86 7.75 24.49 40.34
C PHE A 86 7.53 24.37 41.85
N ASN A 87 8.08 23.33 42.46
CA ASN A 87 8.01 23.12 43.89
C ASN A 87 9.39 22.66 44.39
N GLY A 88 9.77 23.09 45.60
CA GLY A 88 11.05 22.75 46.20
C GLY A 88 12.25 23.57 45.67
N ASN A 89 12.00 24.64 44.93
CA ASN A 89 13.05 25.57 44.51
C ASN A 89 13.40 26.54 45.64
N GLN A 90 14.65 26.49 46.09
CA GLN A 90 15.17 27.34 47.18
C GLN A 90 16.11 28.44 46.67
N VAL A 91 16.84 28.18 45.58
CA VAL A 91 17.87 29.09 45.03
C VAL A 91 17.43 29.67 43.69
N LEU A 92 16.82 28.86 42.83
CA LEU A 92 16.38 29.26 41.49
C LEU A 92 14.94 29.78 41.50
N THR A 93 14.72 30.92 40.85
CA THR A 93 13.37 31.43 40.62
C THR A 93 12.68 30.66 39.48
N ASN A 94 11.34 30.65 39.49
CA ASN A 94 10.55 29.99 38.45
C ASN A 94 10.85 30.53 37.05
N SER A 95 11.18 31.82 36.94
CA SER A 95 11.54 32.49 35.69
C SER A 95 12.87 32.00 35.13
N GLU A 96 13.91 31.89 35.97
CA GLU A 96 15.24 31.43 35.54
C GLU A 96 15.20 29.98 35.05
N ILE A 97 14.44 29.12 35.74
CA ILE A 97 14.27 27.73 35.31
C ILE A 97 13.54 27.64 33.96
N LEU A 98 12.52 28.49 33.75
CA LEU A 98 11.81 28.56 32.47
C LEU A 98 12.67 29.14 31.35
N GLU A 99 13.53 30.10 31.67
CA GLU A 99 14.47 30.67 30.71
C GLU A 99 15.50 29.62 30.28
N TRP A 100 16.05 28.86 31.23
CA TRP A 100 16.97 27.76 30.97
C TRP A 100 16.35 26.63 30.12
N LEU A 101 15.12 26.20 30.46
CA LEU A 101 14.40 25.17 29.70
C LEU A 101 13.85 25.68 28.36
N GLY A 102 13.89 27.00 28.14
CA GLY A 102 13.27 27.69 27.03
C GLY A 102 11.75 27.78 27.13
N SER A 103 11.13 28.46 26.16
CA SER A 103 9.67 28.65 26.17
C SER A 103 8.93 27.31 26.12
N LEU A 104 8.30 26.96 27.24
CA LEU A 104 7.38 25.82 27.36
C LEU A 104 5.93 26.25 27.14
N LYS A 105 5.61 27.54 27.32
CA LYS A 105 4.26 28.07 27.13
C LYS A 105 3.84 27.96 25.66
N GLY A 106 2.62 27.50 25.43
CA GLY A 106 2.07 27.33 24.08
C GLY A 106 2.50 26.05 23.36
N LYS A 107 3.49 25.30 23.88
CA LYS A 107 3.78 23.95 23.39
C LYS A 107 2.71 22.97 23.85
N ASN A 108 2.48 21.93 23.05
CA ASN A 108 1.55 20.86 23.42
C ASN A 108 2.17 19.92 24.48
N LEU A 109 1.39 19.58 25.50
CA LEU A 109 1.75 18.69 26.60
C LEU A 109 2.25 17.31 26.13
N PHE A 110 1.71 16.80 25.02
CA PHE A 110 2.11 15.53 24.42
C PHE A 110 3.33 15.66 23.50
N ALA A 111 3.52 16.82 22.88
CA ALA A 111 4.67 17.08 22.00
C ALA A 111 5.98 17.22 22.77
N ILE A 112 5.92 17.68 24.03
CA ILE A 112 7.13 17.88 24.84
C ILE A 112 7.72 16.56 25.34
N ASN A 113 9.03 16.41 25.19
CA ASN A 113 9.77 15.29 25.76
C ASN A 113 10.16 15.59 27.21
N LEU A 114 9.47 14.97 28.17
CA LEU A 114 9.76 15.15 29.59
C LEU A 114 11.15 14.64 29.99
N VAL A 115 11.62 13.59 29.33
CA VAL A 115 12.92 12.97 29.64
C VAL A 115 14.04 13.93 29.28
N GLU A 116 13.96 14.51 28.09
CA GLU A 116 14.91 15.53 27.62
C GLU A 116 14.88 16.79 28.49
N LEU A 117 13.69 17.29 28.83
CA LEU A 117 13.57 18.44 29.74
C LEU A 117 14.15 18.15 31.12
N ASN A 118 13.95 16.93 31.64
CA ASN A 118 14.51 16.52 32.92
C ASN A 118 16.04 16.43 32.86
N GLN A 119 16.60 15.90 31.77
CA GLN A 119 18.06 15.86 31.56
C GLN A 119 18.66 17.26 31.51
N ARG A 120 18.08 18.17 30.69
CA ARG A 120 18.50 19.58 30.63
C ARG A 120 18.41 20.29 31.97
N LEU A 121 17.45 19.92 32.80
CA LEU A 121 17.31 20.49 34.14
C LEU A 121 18.38 19.97 35.11
N LEU A 122 18.76 18.70 35.00
CA LEU A 122 19.86 18.09 35.78
C LEU A 122 21.24 18.60 35.37
N GLU A 123 21.40 19.06 34.14
CA GLU A 123 22.63 19.75 33.69
C GLU A 123 22.84 21.10 34.37
N HIS A 124 21.80 21.65 35.03
CA HIS A 124 21.90 22.94 35.71
C HIS A 124 22.71 22.81 37.03
N PRO A 125 23.77 23.61 37.26
CA PRO A 125 24.70 23.44 38.38
C PRO A 125 24.06 23.43 39.78
N TRP A 126 22.99 24.20 39.96
CA TRP A 126 22.26 24.31 41.23
C TRP A 126 21.14 23.27 41.42
N VAL A 127 20.95 22.35 40.47
CA VAL A 127 19.90 21.32 40.53
C VAL A 127 20.52 19.98 40.93
N LYS A 128 20.23 19.54 42.16
CA LYS A 128 20.69 18.22 42.65
C LYS A 128 19.82 17.06 42.15
N SER A 129 18.52 17.30 42.03
CA SER A 129 17.54 16.30 41.59
C SER A 129 16.30 16.99 41.05
N SER A 130 15.74 16.48 39.96
CA SER A 130 14.48 16.97 39.39
C SER A 130 13.50 15.84 39.11
N SER A 131 12.20 16.14 39.27
CA SER A 131 11.10 15.27 38.87
C SER A 131 10.07 16.10 38.13
N LEU A 132 9.82 15.75 36.86
CA LEU A 132 8.80 16.39 36.04
C LEU A 132 7.58 15.45 35.94
N GLN A 133 6.39 16.02 36.12
CA GLN A 133 5.13 15.29 35.98
C GLN A 133 4.15 16.08 35.12
N ARG A 134 3.46 15.40 34.21
CA ARG A 134 2.36 15.99 33.44
C ARG A 134 1.10 16.05 34.30
N LYS A 135 0.60 17.26 34.54
CA LYS A 135 -0.72 17.48 35.14
C LYS A 135 -1.75 17.75 34.05
N PHE A 136 -2.64 16.78 33.82
CA PHE A 136 -3.75 16.96 32.90
C PHE A 136 -4.80 17.91 33.50
N PRO A 137 -5.49 18.71 32.67
CA PRO A 137 -6.56 19.57 33.15
C PRO A 137 -7.65 18.70 33.79
N LYS A 138 -7.95 18.96 35.07
CA LYS A 138 -9.11 18.35 35.73
C LYS A 138 -10.37 18.93 35.08
N SER A 139 -11.34 18.09 34.71
CA SER A 139 -12.65 18.60 34.33
C SER A 139 -13.19 19.39 35.53
N LYS A 140 -13.44 20.69 35.33
CA LYS A 140 -14.22 21.45 36.29
C LYS A 140 -15.62 20.85 36.25
N ARG A 141 -15.97 20.01 37.23
CA ARG A 141 -17.38 19.75 37.53
C ARG A 141 -17.90 21.05 38.09
N TYR A 142 -18.83 21.65 37.36
CA TYR A 142 -19.73 22.66 37.90
C TYR A 142 -20.72 21.98 38.84
#